data_AF-A0A523UIB5-F1
#
_entry.id   AF-A0A523UIB5-F1
#
_cell.length_a   1.000
_cell.length_b   1.000
_cell.length_c   1.000
_cell.angle_alpha   90.00
_cell.angle_beta   90.00
_cell.angle_gamma   90.00
#
_symmetry.space_group_name_H-M   'P 1'
#
loop_
_entity.id
_entity.type
_entity.pdbx_description
1 polymer ?
#
loop_
_entity_poly.entity_id
_entity_poly.type
_entity_poly.pdbx_seq_one_letter_code
_entity_poly.pdbx_strand_id
1 'polypeptide(L)'
;EHPTQTLCDLYTIRKERQTVKGLRIALWGDLKHGRTVHSLIYALARFGATILFCPGPGLEMPEHVLRRLSTEYRGELKRCRDLNQDLERGFFPINAIYMTPVSPHQLAMLPDISIRVELKAGVDALYVTRLQKERQAPTVEEKELLKGYPVVDKKLLKGKEFKKTLVMHPLPRVDELTHELDADPRSMYFKQAAYGMPVRMALIALLLGAKEVKITKEQDSFVRKIDYPVYKRDSGVNCPNAKCVSNQETEVKYIKPEFKIVSREPLTMRCVYCDHDLHPQYIASSDWHEGKLESKKYHSADSHWARKIKPENLIIFASEKEAQAQQFKPSSYARK
;
A
#
# COMPACT_ATOMS: atom_id res chain seq x y z
N GLU A 1 6.44 4.55 5.47
CA GLU A 1 7.49 3.56 5.13
C GLU A 1 8.41 3.17 6.28
N HIS A 2 8.90 1.93 6.26
CA HIS A 2 9.92 1.37 7.16
C HIS A 2 10.89 0.43 6.40
N PRO A 3 11.71 0.96 5.47
CA PRO A 3 12.40 0.16 4.44
C PRO A 3 13.42 -0.85 4.98
N THR A 4 14.16 -0.52 6.04
CA THR A 4 15.14 -1.45 6.65
C THR A 4 14.46 -2.63 7.35
N GLN A 5 13.23 -2.45 7.83
CA GLN A 5 12.43 -3.55 8.37
C GLN A 5 12.01 -4.47 7.23
N THR A 6 11.50 -3.91 6.13
CA THR A 6 11.15 -4.69 4.92
C THR A 6 12.32 -5.50 4.38
N LEU A 7 13.54 -4.95 4.36
CA LEU A 7 14.74 -5.70 3.96
C LEU A 7 15.00 -6.89 4.89
N CYS A 8 14.85 -6.69 6.20
CA CYS A 8 15.00 -7.77 7.18
C CYS A 8 13.93 -8.85 7.01
N ASP A 9 12.69 -8.45 6.78
CA ASP A 9 11.55 -9.34 6.59
C ASP A 9 11.75 -10.20 5.33
N LEU A 10 12.10 -9.57 4.20
CA LEU A 10 12.42 -10.26 2.96
C LEU A 10 13.61 -11.21 3.10
N TYR A 11 14.68 -10.77 3.78
CA TYR A 11 15.85 -11.61 4.03
C TYR A 11 15.48 -12.83 4.86
N THR A 12 14.65 -12.66 5.90
CA THR A 12 14.17 -13.77 6.73
C THR A 12 13.40 -14.78 5.89
N ILE A 13 12.43 -14.32 5.09
CA ILE A 13 11.64 -15.19 4.21
C ILE A 13 12.56 -15.92 3.23
N ARG A 14 13.43 -15.19 2.53
CA ARG A 14 14.36 -15.78 1.55
C ARG A 14 15.33 -16.76 2.19
N LYS A 15 15.80 -16.52 3.41
CA LYS A 15 16.72 -17.43 4.10
C LYS A 15 16.07 -18.75 4.45
N GLU A 16 14.82 -18.72 4.91
CA GLU A 16 14.09 -19.93 5.32
C GLU A 16 13.38 -20.64 4.15
N ARG A 17 13.05 -19.93 3.06
CA ARG A 17 12.32 -20.46 1.90
C ARG A 17 13.09 -20.51 0.60
N GLN A 18 14.32 -19.99 0.59
CA GLN A 18 15.20 -19.85 -0.59
C GLN A 18 14.69 -18.85 -1.65
N THR A 19 13.38 -18.65 -1.75
CA THR A 19 12.73 -17.71 -2.68
C THR A 19 11.58 -16.97 -2.00
N VAL A 20 11.19 -15.82 -2.55
CA VAL A 20 9.93 -15.12 -2.21
C VAL A 20 8.89 -15.32 -3.32
N LYS A 21 9.33 -15.58 -4.56
CA LYS A 21 8.47 -15.76 -5.73
C LYS A 21 7.57 -16.98 -5.56
N GLY A 22 6.27 -16.79 -5.79
CA GLY A 22 5.25 -17.84 -5.70
C GLY A 22 4.86 -18.23 -4.27
N LEU A 23 5.44 -17.62 -3.24
CA LEU A 23 5.02 -17.84 -1.87
C LEU A 23 3.70 -17.14 -1.57
N ARG A 24 2.89 -17.74 -0.70
CA ARG A 24 1.65 -17.15 -0.19
C ARG A 24 1.88 -16.62 1.21
N ILE A 25 1.78 -15.30 1.33
CA ILE A 25 2.12 -14.57 2.55
C ILE A 25 0.87 -13.91 3.08
N ALA A 26 0.44 -14.32 4.27
CA ALA A 26 -0.69 -13.72 4.97
C ALA A 26 -0.22 -12.54 5.84
N LEU A 27 -0.85 -11.38 5.66
CA LEU A 27 -0.64 -10.18 6.46
C LEU A 27 -1.80 -10.05 7.43
N TRP A 28 -1.53 -10.13 8.73
CA TRP A 28 -2.55 -10.37 9.75
C TRP A 28 -2.52 -9.31 10.85
N GLY A 29 -3.65 -8.66 11.12
CA GLY A 29 -3.79 -7.67 12.22
C GLY A 29 -4.12 -6.25 11.74
N ASP A 30 -3.44 -5.23 12.28
CA ASP A 30 -3.59 -3.83 11.87
C ASP A 30 -2.89 -3.57 10.53
N LEU A 31 -3.67 -3.61 9.45
CA LEU A 31 -3.21 -3.35 8.09
C LEU A 31 -3.43 -1.87 7.70
N LYS A 32 -4.27 -1.13 8.45
CA LYS A 32 -4.61 0.26 8.18
C LYS A 32 -3.49 1.22 8.53
N HIS A 33 -2.83 1.02 9.68
CA HIS A 33 -1.84 1.96 10.22
C HIS A 33 -0.40 1.41 10.17
N GLY A 34 -0.25 0.10 9.95
CA GLY A 34 1.02 -0.62 9.95
C GLY A 34 2.00 -0.18 8.85
N ARG A 35 2.85 0.81 9.16
CA ARG A 35 3.90 1.30 8.23
C ARG A 35 4.82 0.20 7.71
N THR A 36 5.12 -0.81 8.54
CA THR A 36 5.98 -1.94 8.15
C THR A 36 5.31 -2.79 7.09
N VAL A 37 4.00 -3.04 7.24
CA VAL A 37 3.18 -3.81 6.30
C VAL A 37 3.05 -3.09 4.96
N HIS A 38 2.79 -1.77 4.98
CA HIS A 38 2.68 -0.98 3.75
C HIS A 38 3.95 -1.08 2.91
N SER A 39 5.13 -0.91 3.54
CA SER A 39 6.42 -1.10 2.85
C SER A 39 6.63 -2.55 2.39
N LEU A 40 6.25 -3.53 3.23
CA LEU A 40 6.42 -4.95 2.92
C LEU A 40 5.59 -5.39 1.73
N ILE A 41 4.33 -4.96 1.60
CA ILE A 41 3.43 -5.33 0.49
C ILE A 41 4.06 -5.05 -0.88
N TYR A 42 4.59 -3.84 -1.06
CA TYR A 42 5.22 -3.42 -2.31
C TYR A 42 6.46 -4.26 -2.64
N ALA A 43 7.22 -4.62 -1.62
CA ALA A 43 8.36 -5.52 -1.74
C ALA A 43 7.90 -6.94 -2.14
N LEU A 44 6.93 -7.50 -1.43
CA LEU A 44 6.39 -8.83 -1.70
C LEU A 44 5.84 -8.95 -3.12
N ALA A 45 5.07 -7.95 -3.57
CA ALA A 45 4.55 -7.90 -4.93
C ALA A 45 5.66 -7.78 -5.97
N ARG A 46 6.72 -6.99 -5.68
CA ARG A 46 7.90 -6.87 -6.55
C ARG A 46 8.65 -8.19 -6.69
N PHE A 47 8.69 -9.01 -5.65
CA PHE A 47 9.35 -10.33 -5.67
C PHE A 47 8.39 -11.47 -6.06
N GLY A 48 7.15 -11.15 -6.39
CA GLY A 48 6.17 -12.06 -6.97
C GLY A 48 5.53 -13.03 -5.99
N ALA A 49 5.33 -12.61 -4.74
CA ALA A 49 4.51 -13.33 -3.78
C ALA A 49 3.01 -13.09 -4.02
N THR A 50 2.18 -14.07 -3.65
CA THR A 50 0.74 -13.89 -3.47
C THR A 50 0.49 -13.39 -2.06
N ILE A 51 -0.29 -12.33 -1.91
CA ILE A 51 -0.51 -11.64 -0.63
C ILE A 51 -1.95 -11.87 -0.18
N LEU A 52 -2.14 -12.43 1.00
CA LEU A 52 -3.45 -12.62 1.63
C LEU A 52 -3.62 -11.54 2.70
N PHE A 53 -4.67 -10.73 2.58
CA PHE A 53 -4.96 -9.66 3.55
C PHE A 53 -5.94 -10.19 4.61
N CYS A 54 -5.47 -10.28 5.87
CA CYS A 54 -6.23 -10.76 7.02
C CYS A 54 -6.36 -9.67 8.10
N PRO A 55 -7.06 -8.55 7.84
CA PRO A 55 -7.16 -7.46 8.81
C PRO A 55 -8.03 -7.82 10.01
N GLY A 56 -7.76 -7.19 11.15
CA GLY A 56 -8.78 -7.05 12.19
C GLY A 56 -9.97 -6.21 11.68
N PRO A 57 -11.18 -6.35 12.27
CA PRO A 57 -12.34 -5.54 11.87
C PRO A 57 -11.98 -4.04 11.83
N GLY A 58 -12.34 -3.30 10.79
CA GLY A 58 -12.07 -1.85 10.70
C GLY A 58 -10.60 -1.43 10.52
N LEU A 59 -9.69 -2.41 10.42
CA LEU A 59 -8.25 -2.22 10.23
C LEU A 59 -7.79 -2.69 8.84
N GLU A 60 -8.66 -2.57 7.85
CA GLU A 60 -8.39 -2.97 6.47
C GLU A 60 -7.27 -2.13 5.84
N MET A 61 -6.61 -2.74 4.85
CA MET A 61 -5.60 -2.05 4.04
C MET A 61 -6.20 -0.78 3.39
N PRO A 62 -5.54 0.39 3.49
CA PRO A 62 -6.06 1.62 2.91
C PRO A 62 -6.18 1.53 1.38
N GLU A 63 -7.20 2.19 0.84
CA GLU A 63 -7.52 2.14 -0.60
C GLU A 63 -6.37 2.63 -1.49
N HIS A 64 -5.63 3.66 -1.06
CA HIS A 64 -4.49 4.19 -1.82
C HIS A 64 -3.36 3.15 -1.97
N VAL A 65 -3.15 2.29 -0.97
CA VAL A 65 -2.16 1.19 -1.04
C VAL A 65 -2.63 0.12 -2.01
N LEU A 66 -3.90 -0.29 -1.93
CA LEU A 66 -4.49 -1.28 -2.84
C LEU A 66 -4.48 -0.80 -4.30
N ARG A 67 -4.83 0.47 -4.53
CA ARG A 67 -4.77 1.10 -5.86
C ARG A 67 -3.36 1.13 -6.40
N ARG A 68 -2.37 1.52 -5.58
CA ARG A 68 -0.96 1.48 -5.99
C ARG A 68 -0.53 0.08 -6.37
N LEU A 69 -0.92 -0.92 -5.58
CA LEU A 69 -0.62 -2.32 -5.84
C LEU A 69 -1.19 -2.79 -7.18
N SER A 70 -2.45 -2.46 -7.50
CA SER A 70 -3.09 -2.85 -8.76
C SER A 70 -2.62 -2.06 -9.99
N THR A 71 -2.09 -0.85 -9.80
CA THR A 71 -1.66 0.03 -10.92
C THR A 71 -0.19 -0.13 -11.27
N GLU A 72 0.69 -0.15 -10.26
CA GLU A 72 2.14 -0.18 -10.45
C GLU A 72 2.70 -1.61 -10.58
N TYR A 73 1.96 -2.61 -10.10
CA TYR A 73 2.40 -4.00 -10.12
C TYR A 73 1.53 -4.82 -11.06
N ARG A 74 2.10 -5.90 -11.61
CA ARG A 74 1.43 -6.73 -12.64
C ARG A 74 0.38 -7.71 -12.09
N GLY A 75 0.10 -7.70 -10.80
CA GLY A 75 -0.83 -8.63 -10.15
C GLY A 75 -2.29 -8.22 -10.19
N GLU A 76 -3.15 -9.17 -9.89
CA GLU A 76 -4.60 -9.01 -9.81
C GLU A 76 -5.02 -8.92 -8.34
N LEU A 77 -5.76 -7.86 -7.99
CA LEU A 77 -6.33 -7.71 -6.65
C LEU A 77 -7.80 -8.14 -6.68
N LYS A 78 -8.15 -9.15 -5.89
CA LYS A 78 -9.53 -9.63 -5.71
C LYS A 78 -9.99 -9.37 -4.29
N ARG A 79 -11.20 -8.85 -4.12
CA ARG A 79 -11.83 -8.62 -2.81
C ARG A 79 -12.74 -9.80 -2.49
N CYS A 80 -12.71 -10.27 -1.25
CA CYS A 80 -13.47 -11.45 -0.83
C CYS A 80 -14.95 -11.18 -0.50
N ARG A 81 -15.42 -9.92 -0.58
CA ARG A 81 -16.85 -9.59 -0.39
C ARG A 81 -17.75 -10.25 -1.43
N ASP A 82 -17.17 -10.70 -2.54
CA ASP A 82 -17.85 -11.33 -3.67
C ASP A 82 -17.78 -12.87 -3.65
N LEU A 83 -17.13 -13.48 -2.63
CA LEU A 83 -17.03 -14.93 -2.46
C LEU A 83 -18.08 -15.41 -1.46
N ASN A 84 -19.12 -16.09 -1.96
CA ASN A 84 -20.28 -16.62 -1.22
C ASN A 84 -19.99 -17.19 0.19
N GLN A 85 -21.02 -17.08 1.05
CA GLN A 85 -21.18 -17.50 2.46
C GLN A 85 -20.75 -18.93 2.85
N ASP A 86 -20.22 -19.75 1.93
CA ASP A 86 -19.78 -21.14 2.21
C ASP A 86 -18.43 -21.26 2.94
N LEU A 87 -17.78 -20.15 3.28
CA LEU A 87 -16.46 -20.12 3.94
C LEU A 87 -16.53 -20.25 5.48
N GLU A 88 -17.74 -20.34 6.04
CA GLU A 88 -18.00 -20.19 7.49
C GLU A 88 -17.44 -21.29 8.42
N ARG A 89 -16.78 -22.35 7.94
CA ARG A 89 -16.31 -23.43 8.83
C ARG A 89 -14.82 -23.74 8.87
N GLY A 90 -13.95 -22.86 8.35
CA GLY A 90 -12.52 -23.05 8.59
C GLY A 90 -11.53 -22.11 7.93
N PHE A 91 -11.98 -21.05 7.25
CA PHE A 91 -11.07 -20.13 6.57
C PHE A 91 -10.79 -18.85 7.37
N PHE A 92 -9.52 -18.42 7.34
CA PHE A 92 -9.02 -17.18 7.95
C PHE A 92 -9.83 -15.95 7.48
N PRO A 93 -9.85 -14.84 8.25
CA PRO A 93 -10.58 -13.62 7.92
C PRO A 93 -9.93 -12.86 6.74
N ILE A 94 -9.91 -13.48 5.57
CA ILE A 94 -9.28 -12.95 4.37
C ILE A 94 -10.26 -12.00 3.70
N ASN A 95 -9.93 -10.72 3.64
CA ASN A 95 -10.78 -9.71 3.03
C ASN A 95 -10.40 -9.40 1.57
N ALA A 96 -9.15 -9.66 1.20
CA ALA A 96 -8.65 -9.49 -0.15
C ALA A 96 -7.45 -10.42 -0.41
N ILE A 97 -7.20 -10.68 -1.68
CA ILE A 97 -6.05 -11.44 -2.17
C ILE A 97 -5.42 -10.68 -3.34
N TYR A 98 -4.11 -10.50 -3.28
CA TYR A 98 -3.33 -10.02 -4.42
C TYR A 98 -2.55 -11.19 -5.01
N MET A 99 -2.88 -11.55 -6.25
CA MET A 99 -2.27 -12.64 -7.00
C MET A 99 -1.22 -12.10 -7.95
N THR A 100 0.02 -12.53 -7.80
CA THR A 100 1.07 -12.23 -8.79
C THR A 100 0.92 -13.19 -9.98
N PRO A 101 1.00 -12.73 -11.24
CA PRO A 101 0.95 -13.62 -12.39
C PRO A 101 2.14 -14.57 -12.41
N VAL A 102 1.87 -15.88 -12.42
CA VAL A 102 2.91 -16.93 -12.50
C VAL A 102 3.20 -17.29 -13.96
N SER A 103 2.22 -17.12 -14.87
CA SER A 103 2.36 -17.25 -16.33
C SER A 103 1.21 -16.53 -17.07
N PRO A 104 1.37 -16.14 -18.36
CA PRO A 104 0.38 -15.33 -19.11
C PRO A 104 -1.00 -15.99 -19.32
N HIS A 105 -1.12 -17.31 -19.16
CA HIS A 105 -2.29 -18.09 -19.63
C HIS A 105 -3.33 -18.40 -18.55
N GLN A 106 -3.07 -18.17 -17.26
CA GLN A 106 -4.01 -18.56 -16.19
C GLN A 106 -5.24 -17.66 -16.05
N LEU A 107 -5.25 -16.46 -16.65
CA LEU A 107 -6.38 -15.52 -16.53
C LEU A 107 -7.61 -15.90 -17.38
N ALA A 108 -7.46 -16.84 -18.32
CA ALA A 108 -8.52 -17.14 -19.28
C ALA A 108 -9.53 -18.21 -18.81
N MET A 109 -9.27 -18.96 -17.72
CA MET A 109 -10.15 -20.08 -17.32
C MET A 109 -10.45 -20.07 -15.81
N LEU A 110 -11.67 -19.62 -15.48
CA LEU A 110 -12.39 -19.78 -14.20
C LEU A 110 -11.73 -19.15 -12.94
N PRO A 111 -11.90 -17.83 -12.72
CA PRO A 111 -11.23 -17.08 -11.64
C PRO A 111 -11.66 -17.42 -10.20
N ASP A 112 -12.85 -18.00 -9.98
CA ASP A 112 -13.34 -18.29 -8.62
C ASP A 112 -12.85 -19.63 -8.06
N ILE A 113 -12.58 -20.59 -8.95
CA ILE A 113 -12.04 -21.91 -8.58
C ILE A 113 -10.58 -21.76 -8.12
N SER A 114 -9.82 -20.83 -8.72
CA SER A 114 -8.41 -20.62 -8.36
C SER A 114 -8.23 -20.12 -6.92
N ILE A 115 -9.11 -19.25 -6.42
CA ILE A 115 -8.99 -18.68 -5.07
C ILE A 115 -9.20 -19.77 -4.01
N ARG A 116 -10.27 -20.57 -4.13
CA ARG A 116 -10.54 -21.68 -3.21
C ARG A 116 -9.38 -22.70 -3.21
N VAL A 117 -8.74 -22.93 -4.36
CA VAL A 117 -7.57 -23.82 -4.49
C VAL A 117 -6.31 -23.19 -3.87
N GLU A 118 -6.05 -21.90 -4.09
CA GLU A 118 -4.92 -21.19 -3.48
C GLU A 118 -5.01 -21.16 -1.96
N LEU A 119 -6.22 -20.96 -1.44
CA LEU A 119 -6.52 -20.97 -0.02
C LEU A 119 -6.36 -22.37 0.59
N LYS A 120 -6.73 -23.43 -0.13
CA LYS A 120 -6.52 -24.84 0.28
C LYS A 120 -5.07 -25.29 0.23
N ALA A 121 -4.21 -24.64 -0.55
CA ALA A 121 -2.82 -25.04 -0.69
C ALA A 121 -1.95 -24.64 0.54
N GLY A 122 -2.50 -23.90 1.53
CA GLY A 122 -1.82 -23.49 2.77
C GLY A 122 -1.24 -22.08 2.79
N VAL A 123 -0.49 -21.71 3.82
CA VAL A 123 0.16 -20.39 3.95
C VAL A 123 1.66 -20.59 4.18
N ASP A 124 2.52 -19.92 3.42
CA ASP A 124 3.97 -20.13 3.51
C ASP A 124 4.61 -19.26 4.60
N ALA A 125 4.08 -18.05 4.80
CA ALA A 125 4.43 -17.16 5.91
C ALA A 125 3.21 -16.38 6.41
N LEU A 126 3.10 -16.24 7.73
CA LEU A 126 2.10 -15.46 8.44
C LEU A 126 2.82 -14.29 9.12
N TYR A 127 2.65 -13.09 8.57
CA TYR A 127 3.21 -11.85 9.09
C TYR A 127 2.16 -11.15 9.95
N VAL A 128 2.35 -11.24 11.27
CA VAL A 128 1.42 -10.69 12.26
C VAL A 128 1.87 -9.27 12.61
N THR A 129 0.91 -8.36 12.77
CA THR A 129 1.18 -7.01 13.26
C THR A 129 0.58 -6.76 14.62
N ARG A 130 1.21 -5.83 15.33
CA ARG A 130 0.72 -5.24 16.56
C ARG A 130 -0.37 -4.21 16.27
N LEU A 131 -1.40 -4.18 17.12
CA LEU A 131 -2.37 -3.09 17.17
C LEU A 131 -1.71 -1.77 17.63
N GLN A 132 -1.74 -0.73 16.80
CA GLN A 132 -1.09 0.56 17.08
C GLN A 132 -1.99 1.49 17.93
N LYS A 133 -2.20 1.11 19.19
CA LYS A 133 -3.04 1.86 20.16
C LYS A 133 -2.64 3.33 20.30
N GLU A 134 -1.36 3.65 20.10
CA GLU A 134 -0.82 5.01 20.23
C GLU A 134 -1.18 5.96 19.05
N ARG A 135 -1.78 5.45 17.99
CA ARG A 135 -2.13 6.24 16.79
C ARG A 135 -3.61 6.59 16.70
N GLN A 136 -4.37 6.06 17.63
CA GLN A 136 -5.81 6.16 17.77
C GLN A 136 -6.16 7.37 18.64
N ALA A 137 -7.13 8.17 18.20
CA ALA A 137 -7.81 9.12 19.08
C ALA A 137 -8.94 8.33 19.75
N PRO A 138 -9.04 8.30 21.08
CA PRO A 138 -9.88 7.34 21.79
C PRO A 138 -11.35 7.52 21.40
N THR A 139 -11.91 6.58 20.66
CA THR A 139 -13.34 6.55 20.31
C THR A 139 -14.02 5.29 20.86
N VAL A 140 -15.33 5.37 21.07
CA VAL A 140 -16.14 4.30 21.68
C VAL A 140 -16.10 3.00 20.87
N GLU A 141 -15.91 3.09 19.55
CA GLU A 141 -15.74 1.96 18.62
C GLU A 141 -14.45 1.15 18.89
N GLU A 142 -13.41 1.76 19.48
CA GLU A 142 -12.10 1.11 19.72
C GLU A 142 -12.10 0.10 20.86
N LYS A 143 -12.99 0.26 21.84
CA LYS A 143 -13.15 -0.75 22.92
C LYS A 143 -13.72 -2.06 22.41
N GLU A 144 -14.55 -2.01 21.37
CA GLU A 144 -15.08 -3.22 20.71
C GLU A 144 -14.06 -3.82 19.74
N LEU A 145 -13.26 -2.99 19.05
CA LEU A 145 -12.12 -3.43 18.23
C LEU A 145 -11.07 -4.23 19.02
N LEU A 146 -10.85 -3.87 20.29
CA LEU A 146 -9.95 -4.59 21.20
C LEU A 146 -10.43 -6.00 21.55
N LYS A 147 -11.75 -6.23 21.63
CA LYS A 147 -12.31 -7.56 21.92
C LYS A 147 -12.22 -8.53 20.73
N GLY A 148 -12.14 -7.99 19.51
CA GLY A 148 -12.10 -8.77 18.27
C GLY A 148 -10.74 -8.78 17.56
N TYR A 149 -9.67 -8.26 18.17
CA TYR A 149 -8.36 -8.27 17.53
C TYR A 149 -7.86 -9.71 17.38
N PRO A 150 -7.42 -10.11 16.17
CA PRO A 150 -7.23 -11.52 15.90
C PRO A 150 -5.91 -12.02 16.49
N VAL A 151 -6.01 -13.01 17.39
CA VAL A 151 -4.86 -13.61 18.11
C VAL A 151 -4.39 -14.87 17.38
N VAL A 152 -3.06 -15.00 17.23
CA VAL A 152 -2.44 -16.21 16.71
C VAL A 152 -2.00 -17.06 17.90
N ASP A 153 -2.58 -18.25 18.00
CA ASP A 153 -2.29 -19.22 19.04
C ASP A 153 -1.87 -20.59 18.45
N LYS A 154 -1.49 -21.52 19.33
CA LYS A 154 -1.10 -22.87 18.92
C LYS A 154 -2.26 -23.67 18.31
N LYS A 155 -3.52 -23.35 18.64
CA LYS A 155 -4.70 -24.04 18.09
C LYS A 155 -4.89 -23.67 16.63
N LEU A 156 -4.78 -22.38 16.30
CA LEU A 156 -4.80 -21.86 14.94
C LEU A 156 -3.72 -22.54 14.10
N LEU A 157 -2.49 -22.61 14.60
CA LEU A 157 -1.38 -23.22 13.88
C LEU A 157 -1.45 -24.76 13.75
N LYS A 158 -2.42 -25.45 14.38
CA LYS A 158 -2.65 -26.89 14.12
C LYS A 158 -3.35 -27.15 12.78
N GLY A 159 -3.94 -26.13 12.16
CA GLY A 159 -4.53 -26.23 10.83
C GLY A 159 -3.54 -26.81 9.82
N LYS A 160 -4.03 -27.64 8.89
CA LYS A 160 -3.19 -28.28 7.87
C LYS A 160 -2.49 -27.23 6.99
N GLU A 161 -3.15 -26.09 6.84
CA GLU A 161 -2.74 -24.92 6.09
C GLU A 161 -1.47 -24.30 6.68
N PHE A 162 -1.24 -24.45 8.00
CA PHE A 162 -0.11 -23.85 8.70
C PHE A 162 1.04 -24.78 9.07
N LYS A 163 0.95 -26.05 8.67
CA LYS A 163 1.91 -27.09 9.08
C LYS A 163 3.35 -26.70 8.78
N LYS A 164 3.57 -25.98 7.69
CA LYS A 164 4.87 -25.49 7.27
C LYS A 164 4.88 -23.97 7.18
N THR A 165 4.17 -23.19 8.00
CA THR A 165 4.20 -21.72 7.88
C THR A 165 5.33 -21.11 8.68
N LEU A 166 5.90 -19.99 8.22
CA LEU A 166 6.76 -19.14 9.06
C LEU A 166 5.91 -18.12 9.79
N VAL A 167 5.99 -18.05 11.11
CA VAL A 167 5.31 -17.01 11.90
C VAL A 167 6.28 -15.85 12.13
N MET A 168 5.95 -14.68 11.58
CA MET A 168 6.79 -13.48 11.58
C MET A 168 6.08 -12.33 12.26
N HIS A 169 6.85 -11.43 12.86
CA HIS A 169 6.33 -10.26 13.57
C HIS A 169 7.41 -9.17 13.68
N PRO A 170 7.11 -7.90 13.39
CA PRO A 170 8.11 -6.82 13.42
C PRO A 170 8.57 -6.46 14.84
N LEU A 171 7.80 -6.88 15.87
CA LEU A 171 7.99 -6.56 17.29
C LEU A 171 7.88 -5.05 17.59
N PRO A 172 7.70 -4.64 18.85
CA PRO A 172 7.36 -5.48 20.02
C PRO A 172 5.95 -6.08 19.89
N ARG A 173 5.71 -7.23 20.51
CA ARG A 173 4.38 -7.84 20.58
C ARG A 173 3.67 -7.48 21.88
N VAL A 174 2.33 -7.52 21.89
CA VAL A 174 1.51 -7.35 23.09
C VAL A 174 0.68 -8.61 23.35
N ASP A 175 -0.45 -8.74 22.67
CA ASP A 175 -1.45 -9.81 22.90
C ASP A 175 -1.75 -10.60 21.61
N GLU A 176 -1.22 -10.15 20.47
CA GLU A 176 -1.48 -10.71 19.15
C GLU A 176 -0.83 -12.08 18.90
N LEU A 177 0.20 -12.44 19.69
CA LEU A 177 0.91 -13.71 19.64
C LEU A 177 1.00 -14.29 21.05
N THR A 178 0.50 -15.51 21.25
CA THR A 178 0.60 -16.16 22.56
C THR A 178 2.04 -16.61 22.88
N HIS A 179 2.42 -16.59 24.15
CA HIS A 179 3.76 -16.97 24.61
C HIS A 179 4.14 -18.42 24.26
N GLU A 180 3.16 -19.31 24.17
CA GLU A 180 3.38 -20.72 23.80
C GLU A 180 4.01 -20.88 22.41
N LEU A 181 3.86 -19.88 21.53
CA LEU A 181 4.44 -19.89 20.20
C LEU A 181 5.96 -19.72 20.21
N ASP A 182 6.56 -19.24 21.29
CA ASP A 182 8.02 -19.02 21.36
C ASP A 182 8.80 -20.33 21.20
N ALA A 183 8.24 -21.43 21.70
CA ALA A 183 8.81 -22.75 21.57
C ALA A 183 8.45 -23.45 20.24
N ASP A 184 7.57 -22.86 19.43
CA ASP A 184 7.19 -23.45 18.13
C ASP A 184 8.32 -23.20 17.11
N PRO A 185 8.83 -24.25 16.43
CA PRO A 185 9.92 -24.10 15.47
C PRO A 185 9.58 -23.22 14.27
N ARG A 186 8.28 -22.97 14.02
CA ARG A 186 7.79 -22.07 12.98
C ARG A 186 7.92 -20.59 13.32
N SER A 187 8.14 -20.26 14.60
CA SER A 187 8.24 -18.89 15.09
C SER A 187 9.59 -18.29 14.74
N MET A 188 9.56 -17.28 13.87
CA MET A 188 10.75 -16.64 13.31
C MET A 188 11.00 -15.24 13.83
N TYR A 189 10.07 -14.62 14.57
CA TYR A 189 10.14 -13.20 14.95
C TYR A 189 11.40 -12.82 15.77
N PHE A 190 11.93 -13.70 16.63
CA PHE A 190 13.20 -13.42 17.31
C PHE A 190 14.42 -13.55 16.39
N LYS A 191 14.45 -14.57 15.52
CA LYS A 191 15.50 -14.72 14.50
C LYS A 191 15.47 -13.57 13.49
N GLN A 192 14.28 -13.14 13.09
CA GLN A 192 14.02 -11.96 12.26
C GLN A 192 14.60 -10.71 12.92
N ALA A 193 14.34 -10.47 14.22
CA ALA A 193 14.94 -9.35 14.93
C ALA A 193 16.48 -9.43 14.94
N ALA A 194 17.05 -10.61 15.17
CA ALA A 194 18.50 -10.84 15.14
C ALA A 194 19.10 -10.59 13.75
N TYR A 195 18.39 -10.94 12.66
CA TYR A 195 18.81 -10.66 11.29
C TYR A 195 18.77 -9.16 10.94
N GLY A 196 18.07 -8.33 11.73
CA GLY A 196 18.02 -6.89 11.51
C GLY A 196 19.40 -6.23 11.59
N MET A 197 20.28 -6.72 12.46
CA MET A 197 21.65 -6.21 12.61
C MET A 197 22.51 -6.46 11.37
N PRO A 198 22.73 -7.72 10.90
CA PRO A 198 23.57 -7.99 9.74
C PRO A 198 22.99 -7.39 8.44
N VAL A 199 21.66 -7.33 8.29
CA VAL A 199 21.03 -6.68 7.12
C VAL A 199 21.34 -5.18 7.08
N ARG A 200 21.28 -4.50 8.23
CA ARG A 200 21.64 -3.08 8.31
C ARG A 200 23.13 -2.86 8.08
N MET A 201 24.01 -3.71 8.65
CA MET A 201 25.45 -3.66 8.38
C MET A 201 25.75 -3.81 6.88
N ALA A 202 25.11 -4.77 6.21
CA ALA A 202 25.29 -4.98 4.78
C ALA A 202 24.84 -3.76 3.96
N LEU A 203 23.69 -3.16 4.31
CA LEU A 203 23.21 -1.94 3.65
C LEU A 203 24.17 -0.77 3.86
N ILE A 204 24.66 -0.55 5.08
CA ILE A 204 25.61 0.53 5.39
C ILE A 204 26.94 0.31 4.65
N ALA A 205 27.47 -0.91 4.66
CA ALA A 205 28.71 -1.24 3.96
C ALA A 205 28.61 -1.01 2.45
N LEU A 206 27.45 -1.33 1.85
CA LEU A 206 27.18 -1.07 0.44
C LEU A 206 27.12 0.45 0.16
N LEU A 207 26.38 1.21 0.97
CA LEU A 207 26.19 2.65 0.78
C LEU A 207 27.48 3.46 0.97
N LEU A 208 28.36 3.02 1.87
CA LEU A 208 29.66 3.65 2.10
C LEU A 208 30.75 3.18 1.12
N GLY A 209 30.42 2.30 0.17
CA GLY A 209 31.38 1.76 -0.80
C GLY A 209 32.39 0.78 -0.19
N ALA A 210 32.21 0.35 1.06
CA ALA A 210 33.09 -0.63 1.72
C ALA A 210 32.93 -2.05 1.12
N LYS A 211 31.82 -2.31 0.42
CA LYS A 211 31.58 -3.53 -0.36
C LYS A 211 30.96 -3.19 -1.71
N GLU A 212 31.59 -3.63 -2.79
CA GLU A 212 31.01 -3.59 -4.13
C GLU A 212 30.09 -4.79 -4.35
N VAL A 213 28.88 -4.53 -4.84
CA VAL A 213 27.93 -5.57 -5.23
C VAL A 213 27.58 -5.37 -6.70
N LYS A 214 27.85 -6.38 -7.53
CA LYS A 214 27.42 -6.38 -8.93
C LYS A 214 25.92 -6.62 -8.98
N ILE A 215 25.14 -5.56 -9.20
CA ILE A 215 23.70 -5.66 -9.42
C ILE A 215 23.47 -6.12 -10.86
N THR A 216 23.18 -7.40 -11.05
CA THR A 216 22.67 -7.89 -12.34
C THR A 216 21.30 -7.29 -12.61
N LYS A 217 21.11 -6.66 -13.78
CA LYS A 217 19.81 -6.19 -14.23
C LYS A 217 18.95 -7.42 -14.56
N GLU A 218 18.14 -7.88 -13.61
CA GLU A 218 17.10 -8.88 -13.88
C GLU A 218 16.06 -8.31 -14.85
N GLN A 219 15.70 -9.09 -15.87
CA GLN A 219 14.76 -8.71 -16.93
C GLN A 219 13.29 -8.85 -16.49
N ASP A 220 12.99 -9.73 -15.53
CA ASP A 220 11.64 -9.99 -15.03
C ASP A 220 11.33 -9.22 -13.74
N SER A 221 11.05 -7.93 -13.85
CA SER A 221 10.48 -7.18 -12.72
C SER A 221 8.94 -7.23 -12.76
N PHE A 222 8.31 -7.70 -11.69
CA PHE A 222 6.84 -7.61 -11.49
C PHE A 222 6.32 -6.17 -11.36
N VAL A 223 7.21 -5.18 -11.40
CA VAL A 223 6.93 -3.75 -11.37
C VAL A 223 6.82 -3.21 -12.79
N ARG A 224 5.78 -2.41 -13.05
CA ARG A 224 5.70 -1.56 -14.25
C ARG A 224 6.53 -0.31 -13.99
N LYS A 225 7.51 -0.01 -14.85
CA LYS A 225 8.18 1.30 -14.81
C LYS A 225 7.19 2.34 -15.31
N ILE A 226 6.53 3.03 -14.38
CA ILE A 226 5.59 4.11 -14.69
C ILE A 226 6.26 5.41 -14.25
N ASP A 227 6.55 6.27 -15.23
CA ASP A 227 7.04 7.61 -14.96
C ASP A 227 5.84 8.56 -14.87
N TYR A 228 5.42 8.84 -13.64
CA TYR A 228 4.28 9.71 -13.39
C TYR A 228 4.71 11.17 -13.45
N PRO A 229 4.05 12.02 -14.27
CA PRO A 229 4.30 13.46 -14.28
C PRO A 229 4.13 14.04 -12.88
N VAL A 230 5.08 14.87 -12.45
CA VAL A 230 5.04 15.52 -11.14
C VAL A 230 4.42 16.91 -11.29
N TYR A 231 3.31 17.12 -10.61
CA TYR A 231 2.70 18.42 -10.41
C TYR A 231 3.47 19.18 -9.32
N LYS A 232 4.13 20.26 -9.73
CA LYS A 232 4.87 21.20 -8.87
C LYS A 232 4.34 22.60 -9.12
N ARG A 233 3.49 23.12 -8.24
CA ARG A 233 3.04 24.51 -8.28
C ARG A 233 2.96 25.07 -6.87
N ASP A 234 3.29 26.35 -6.77
CA ASP A 234 3.31 27.10 -5.50
C ASP A 234 1.92 27.42 -4.97
N SER A 235 0.93 27.47 -5.86
CA SER A 235 -0.49 27.66 -5.56
C SER A 235 -1.24 26.35 -5.82
N GLY A 236 -1.98 25.85 -4.83
CA GLY A 236 -2.87 24.71 -5.03
C GLY A 236 -3.21 23.94 -3.76
N VAL A 237 -3.58 22.68 -3.96
CA VAL A 237 -4.20 21.82 -2.95
C VAL A 237 -3.15 21.25 -1.99
N ASN A 238 -3.45 21.28 -0.69
CA ASN A 238 -2.63 20.65 0.34
C ASN A 238 -2.81 19.13 0.35
N CYS A 239 -1.86 18.42 0.97
CA CYS A 239 -2.01 16.98 1.14
C CYS A 239 -3.22 16.69 2.06
N PRO A 240 -4.12 15.74 1.73
CA PRO A 240 -5.25 15.41 2.60
C PRO A 240 -4.83 14.72 3.90
N ASN A 241 -3.60 14.20 3.97
CA ASN A 241 -3.06 13.60 5.20
C ASN A 241 -2.57 14.71 6.16
N ALA A 242 -3.31 14.94 7.25
CA ALA A 242 -2.96 15.94 8.27
C ALA A 242 -1.56 15.74 8.89
N LYS A 243 -1.06 14.50 8.92
CA LYS A 243 0.29 14.16 9.45
C LYS A 243 1.38 14.22 8.37
N CYS A 244 1.07 14.67 7.16
CA CYS A 244 2.06 14.82 6.10
C CYS A 244 3.08 15.91 6.48
N VAL A 245 4.35 15.67 6.13
CA VAL A 245 5.45 16.64 6.32
C VAL A 245 5.16 17.96 5.61
N SER A 246 4.51 17.92 4.45
CA SER A 246 4.14 19.12 3.69
C SER A 246 3.06 19.99 4.36
N ASN A 247 2.41 19.48 5.41
CA ASN A 247 1.36 20.19 6.14
C ASN A 247 1.82 20.62 7.54
N GLN A 248 3.01 20.22 7.99
CA GLN A 248 3.50 20.58 9.33
C GLN A 248 3.96 22.03 9.36
N GLU A 249 3.48 22.81 10.33
CA GLU A 249 3.80 24.24 10.45
C GLU A 249 5.32 24.52 10.54
N THR A 250 6.08 23.59 11.14
CA THR A 250 7.54 23.68 11.23
C THR A 250 8.24 23.50 9.88
N GLU A 251 7.60 22.82 8.94
CA GLU A 251 8.19 22.38 7.67
C GLU A 251 7.67 23.15 6.46
N VAL A 252 6.46 23.72 6.51
CA VAL A 252 5.81 24.39 5.37
C VAL A 252 6.61 25.56 4.78
N LYS A 253 7.56 26.12 5.56
CA LYS A 253 8.51 27.13 5.07
C LYS A 253 9.53 26.56 4.09
N TYR A 254 9.88 25.28 4.23
CA TYR A 254 10.95 24.61 3.47
C TYR A 254 10.41 23.61 2.45
N ILE A 255 9.22 23.04 2.72
CA ILE A 255 8.65 21.95 1.94
C ILE A 255 7.31 22.40 1.35
N LYS A 256 7.23 22.45 0.03
CA LYS A 256 5.98 22.66 -0.71
C LYS A 256 5.34 21.31 -1.04
N PRO A 257 4.00 21.18 -1.03
CA PRO A 257 3.34 19.96 -1.48
C PRO A 257 3.68 19.63 -2.93
N GLU A 258 4.14 18.40 -3.18
CA GLU A 258 4.38 17.86 -4.52
C GLU A 258 3.54 16.60 -4.73
N PHE A 259 3.04 16.42 -5.95
CA PHE A 259 2.14 15.32 -6.27
C PHE A 259 2.46 14.69 -7.62
N LYS A 260 2.39 13.36 -7.72
CA LYS A 260 2.43 12.60 -8.97
C LYS A 260 1.02 12.47 -9.52
N ILE A 261 0.81 12.72 -10.81
CA ILE A 261 -0.49 12.47 -11.46
C ILE A 261 -0.55 10.98 -11.85
N VAL A 262 -1.25 10.17 -11.04
CA VAL A 262 -1.25 8.70 -11.18
C VAL A 262 -2.39 8.16 -12.04
N SER A 263 -3.49 8.90 -12.13
CA SER A 263 -4.59 8.62 -13.05
C SER A 263 -5.21 9.92 -13.56
N ARG A 264 -5.79 9.90 -14.76
CA ARG A 264 -6.61 11.00 -15.31
C ARG A 264 -8.09 10.64 -15.42
N GLU A 265 -8.46 9.42 -15.02
CA GLU A 265 -9.82 8.88 -15.06
C GLU A 265 -10.07 7.93 -13.87
N PRO A 266 -10.70 8.41 -12.78
CA PRO A 266 -10.81 9.82 -12.41
C PRO A 266 -9.42 10.44 -12.17
N LEU A 267 -9.32 11.77 -12.15
CA LEU A 267 -8.06 12.46 -11.86
C LEU A 267 -7.60 12.11 -10.44
N THR A 268 -6.55 11.31 -10.33
CA THR A 268 -5.97 10.89 -9.05
C THR A 268 -4.54 11.37 -8.99
N MET A 269 -4.22 12.07 -7.92
CA MET A 269 -2.88 12.56 -7.61
C MET A 269 -2.35 11.89 -6.37
N ARG A 270 -1.05 11.62 -6.31
CA ARG A 270 -0.41 10.98 -5.16
C ARG A 270 0.67 11.87 -4.58
N CYS A 271 0.60 12.14 -3.27
CA CYS A 271 1.61 12.94 -2.59
C CYS A 271 2.99 12.27 -2.68
N VAL A 272 4.02 13.03 -3.07
CA VAL A 272 5.41 12.52 -3.18
C VAL A 272 5.98 12.10 -1.83
N TYR A 273 5.50 12.67 -0.72
CA TYR A 273 6.08 12.48 0.60
C TYR A 273 5.44 11.35 1.41
N CYS A 274 4.11 11.24 1.37
CA CYS A 274 3.38 10.26 2.18
C CYS A 274 2.57 9.24 1.38
N ASP A 275 2.65 9.28 0.04
CA ASP A 275 1.95 8.38 -0.89
C ASP A 275 0.41 8.37 -0.76
N HIS A 276 -0.18 9.35 -0.05
CA HIS A 276 -1.63 9.48 0.05
C HIS A 276 -2.21 10.02 -1.25
N ASP A 277 -3.34 9.44 -1.67
CA ASP A 277 -4.05 9.86 -2.88
C ASP A 277 -4.95 11.07 -2.59
N LEU A 278 -4.99 12.02 -3.52
CA LEU A 278 -5.80 13.21 -3.56
C LEU A 278 -6.63 13.18 -4.84
N HIS A 279 -7.93 13.48 -4.71
CA HIS A 279 -8.85 13.64 -5.82
C HIS A 279 -9.27 15.11 -5.86
N PRO A 280 -8.66 15.94 -6.72
CA PRO A 280 -9.03 17.34 -6.82
C PRO A 280 -10.46 17.49 -7.36
N GLN A 281 -11.14 18.57 -6.99
CA GLN A 281 -12.50 18.84 -7.45
C GLN A 281 -12.52 19.70 -8.71
N TYR A 282 -11.60 20.66 -8.82
CA TYR A 282 -11.59 21.62 -9.91
C TYR A 282 -10.21 21.75 -10.53
N ILE A 283 -10.20 21.90 -11.85
CA ILE A 283 -9.00 22.06 -12.65
C ILE A 283 -9.12 23.23 -13.61
N ALA A 284 -7.99 23.77 -14.03
CA ALA A 284 -7.91 24.73 -15.11
C ALA A 284 -6.61 24.57 -15.91
N SER A 285 -6.52 25.26 -17.04
CA SER A 285 -5.29 25.35 -17.83
C SER A 285 -4.53 26.63 -17.45
N SER A 286 -3.23 26.67 -17.67
CA SER A 286 -2.46 27.93 -17.73
C SER A 286 -2.19 28.36 -19.17
N ASP A 287 -2.49 27.46 -20.13
CA ASP A 287 -2.36 27.69 -21.56
C ASP A 287 -3.65 28.33 -22.06
N TRP A 288 -3.61 29.65 -22.17
CA TRP A 288 -4.71 30.50 -22.60
C TRP A 288 -4.32 31.15 -23.93
N HIS A 289 -5.06 30.88 -25.00
CA HIS A 289 -4.80 31.48 -26.31
C HIS A 289 -4.81 33.02 -26.19
N GLU A 290 -3.68 33.65 -26.51
CA GLU A 290 -3.49 35.11 -26.63
C GLU A 290 -3.64 35.95 -25.34
N GLY A 291 -3.49 35.37 -24.14
CA GLY A 291 -3.45 36.17 -22.90
C GLY A 291 -4.75 36.89 -22.53
N LYS A 292 -5.88 36.55 -23.17
CA LYS A 292 -7.20 37.14 -22.88
C LYS A 292 -7.78 36.57 -21.59
N LEU A 293 -8.03 37.43 -20.59
CA LEU A 293 -8.61 37.08 -19.28
C LEU A 293 -9.96 36.34 -19.38
N GLU A 294 -10.72 36.53 -20.46
CA GLU A 294 -12.01 35.87 -20.69
C GLU A 294 -11.91 34.35 -20.88
N SER A 295 -10.73 33.86 -21.24
CA SER A 295 -10.47 32.44 -21.41
C SER A 295 -10.21 31.71 -20.09
N LYS A 296 -9.93 32.43 -18.98
CA LYS A 296 -9.65 31.87 -17.66
C LYS A 296 -10.86 31.13 -17.10
N LYS A 297 -10.95 29.83 -17.41
CA LYS A 297 -12.06 28.97 -17.01
C LYS A 297 -11.59 27.82 -16.14
N TYR A 298 -12.33 27.53 -15.08
CA TYR A 298 -12.19 26.29 -14.33
C TYR A 298 -13.26 25.27 -14.74
N HIS A 299 -12.91 24.00 -14.60
CA HIS A 299 -13.72 22.84 -14.97
C HIS A 299 -13.79 21.88 -13.79
N SER A 300 -14.83 21.04 -13.74
CA SER A 300 -14.83 19.87 -12.86
C SER A 300 -13.67 18.95 -13.22
N ALA A 301 -12.99 18.41 -12.21
CA ALA A 301 -11.91 17.44 -12.38
C ALA A 301 -12.38 16.12 -13.02
N ASP A 302 -13.68 15.83 -12.94
CA ASP A 302 -14.30 14.66 -13.58
C ASP A 302 -14.61 14.89 -15.07
N SER A 303 -14.46 16.13 -15.55
CA SER A 303 -14.68 16.45 -16.95
C SER A 303 -13.56 15.92 -17.85
N HIS A 304 -13.87 15.80 -19.15
CA HIS A 304 -12.89 15.38 -20.16
C HIS A 304 -11.65 16.30 -20.25
N TRP A 305 -11.70 17.51 -19.67
CA TRP A 305 -10.57 18.44 -19.62
C TRP A 305 -9.39 17.91 -18.80
N ALA A 306 -9.62 17.05 -17.80
CA ALA A 306 -8.54 16.39 -17.04
C ALA A 306 -7.58 15.59 -17.93
N ARG A 307 -8.09 15.12 -19.08
CA ARG A 307 -7.32 14.35 -20.07
C ARG A 307 -6.62 15.25 -21.08
N LYS A 308 -7.28 16.35 -21.48
CA LYS A 308 -6.80 17.27 -22.52
C LYS A 308 -5.70 18.21 -22.04
N ILE A 309 -5.77 18.67 -20.79
CA ILE A 309 -4.79 19.63 -20.27
C ILE A 309 -3.44 18.93 -20.09
N LYS A 310 -2.38 19.50 -20.66
CA LYS A 310 -1.01 18.99 -20.50
C LYS A 310 -0.58 19.10 -19.03
N PRO A 311 0.16 18.12 -18.45
CA PRO A 311 0.57 18.15 -17.04
C PRO A 311 1.21 19.47 -16.60
N GLU A 312 2.10 20.03 -17.43
CA GLU A 312 2.80 21.30 -17.20
C GLU A 312 1.84 22.50 -17.11
N ASN A 313 0.73 22.42 -17.84
CA ASN A 313 -0.25 23.49 -17.94
C ASN A 313 -1.41 23.33 -16.95
N LEU A 314 -1.50 22.21 -16.24
CA LEU A 314 -2.57 21.92 -15.29
C LEU A 314 -2.50 22.86 -14.09
N ILE A 315 -3.65 23.38 -13.67
CA ILE A 315 -3.87 24.14 -12.44
C ILE A 315 -4.98 23.43 -11.67
N ILE A 316 -4.84 23.38 -10.36
CA ILE A 316 -5.74 22.61 -9.51
C ILE A 316 -6.18 23.47 -8.33
N PHE A 317 -7.48 23.42 -8.04
CA PHE A 317 -8.09 24.14 -6.93
C PHE A 317 -8.80 23.17 -5.98
N ALA A 318 -8.72 23.46 -4.69
CA ALA A 318 -9.41 22.71 -3.65
C ALA A 318 -10.90 23.08 -3.58
N SER A 319 -11.27 24.28 -4.03
CA SER A 319 -12.65 24.77 -4.01
C SER A 319 -12.95 25.79 -5.13
N GLU A 320 -14.23 26.01 -5.43
CA GLU A 320 -14.66 27.06 -6.35
C GLU A 320 -14.23 28.46 -5.87
N LYS A 321 -14.27 28.70 -4.55
CA LYS A 321 -13.88 29.99 -3.96
C LYS A 321 -12.42 30.30 -4.23
N GLU A 322 -11.55 29.30 -4.15
CA GLU A 322 -10.13 29.45 -4.47
C GLU A 322 -9.91 29.78 -5.95
N ALA A 323 -10.61 29.08 -6.85
CA ALA A 323 -10.54 29.35 -8.29
C ALA A 323 -11.02 30.79 -8.61
N GLN A 324 -12.14 31.21 -8.02
CA GLN A 324 -12.70 32.55 -8.22
C GLN A 324 -11.81 33.65 -7.61
N ALA A 325 -11.19 33.40 -6.46
CA ALA A 325 -10.22 34.34 -5.85
C ALA A 325 -9.01 34.58 -6.78
N GLN A 326 -8.62 33.56 -7.56
CA GLN A 326 -7.58 33.68 -8.60
C GLN A 326 -8.13 34.19 -9.96
N GLN A 327 -9.36 34.70 -9.98
CA GLN A 327 -10.04 35.28 -11.14
C GLN A 327 -10.42 34.27 -12.24
N PHE A 328 -10.62 33.00 -11.91
CA PHE A 328 -11.14 31.99 -12.85
C PHE A 328 -12.66 31.97 -12.83
N LYS A 329 -13.28 31.94 -14.02
CA LYS A 329 -14.74 31.83 -14.19
C LYS A 329 -15.15 30.37 -14.36
N PRO A 330 -16.36 29.97 -13.93
CA PRO A 330 -16.85 28.61 -14.19
C PRO A 330 -17.04 28.37 -15.69
N SER A 331 -16.62 27.20 -16.17
CA SER A 331 -17.03 26.70 -17.48
C SER A 331 -18.41 26.03 -17.43
N SER A 332 -18.96 25.69 -18.60
CA SER A 332 -20.16 24.84 -18.70
C SER A 332 -19.98 23.43 -18.10
N TYR A 333 -18.74 23.03 -17.84
CA TYR A 333 -18.37 21.73 -17.24
C TYR A 333 -17.98 21.85 -15.77
N ALA A 334 -18.19 23.00 -15.11
CA ALA A 334 -17.83 23.20 -13.71
C ALA A 334 -18.83 22.60 -12.71
N ARG A 335 -20.10 22.41 -13.10
CA ARG A 335 -21.21 21.96 -12.22
C ARG A 335 -21.74 20.56 -12.54
N LYS A 336 -21.03 19.78 -13.36
CA LYS A 336 -21.44 18.42 -13.73
C LYS A 336 -20.77 17.39 -12.86
#